data_AF-A0A432QC16-F1
#
_entry.id   AF-A0A432QC16-F1
#
_cell.length_a   1.000
_cell.length_b   1.000
_cell.length_c   1.000
_cell.angle_alpha   90.00
_cell.angle_beta   90.00
_cell.angle_gamma   90.00
#
_symmetry.space_group_name_H-M   'P 1'
#
loop_
_entity.id
_entity.type
_entity.pdbx_description
1 polymer ?
#
loop_
_entity_poly.entity_id
_entity_poly.type
_entity_poly.pdbx_seq_one_letter_code
_entity_poly.pdbx_strand_id
1 'polypeptide(L)'
;MVRIGMVNYINTAPIYEVWKEEVRHQDWLVTEAPPSTLNRMLAADELDLGFVSSYEYAARPENYRILADLSISATGPVGSVFLFSTVEPEALDGKWVLMSGQSDTSVCLVRLILEEFLGVLPRYTTGDVFGPRAPGDEPAA
;
A
#
# COMPACT_ATOMS: atom_id res chain seq x y z
N MET A 1 24.19 10.21 11.12
CA MET A 1 23.51 10.35 9.82
C MET A 1 22.14 9.73 9.97
N VAL A 2 21.07 10.45 9.60
CA VAL A 2 19.68 9.99 9.67
C VAL A 2 19.29 9.46 8.30
N ARG A 3 18.74 8.24 8.25
CA ARG A 3 18.33 7.54 7.03
C ARG A 3 16.82 7.63 6.87
N ILE A 4 16.37 8.31 5.82
CA ILE A 4 14.97 8.69 5.61
C ILE A 4 14.45 7.96 4.38
N GLY A 5 13.40 7.16 4.54
CA GLY A 5 12.65 6.55 3.46
C GLY A 5 11.54 7.47 2.97
N MET A 6 11.53 7.75 1.66
CA MET A 6 10.51 8.60 1.05
C MET A 6 9.78 7.87 -0.08
N VAL A 7 8.45 7.89 -0.04
CA VAL A 7 7.64 7.38 -1.14
C VAL A 7 7.55 8.47 -2.20
N ASN A 8 7.88 8.14 -3.45
CA ASN A 8 7.77 9.05 -4.59
C ASN A 8 6.48 8.75 -5.40
N TYR A 9 5.33 9.01 -4.77
CA TYR A 9 4.02 8.89 -5.40
C TYR A 9 3.34 10.26 -5.46
N ILE A 10 2.35 10.40 -6.34
CA ILE A 10 1.66 11.68 -6.53
C ILE A 10 0.96 12.16 -5.25
N ASN A 11 0.52 11.24 -4.39
CA ASN A 11 -0.13 11.58 -3.12
C ASN A 11 0.85 12.09 -2.03
N THR A 12 2.16 11.84 -2.18
CA THR A 12 3.19 12.41 -1.31
C THR A 12 3.84 13.66 -1.89
N ALA A 13 3.64 13.95 -3.18
CA ALA A 13 4.25 15.09 -3.86
C ALA A 13 4.03 16.45 -3.17
N PRO A 14 2.84 16.80 -2.63
CA PRO A 14 2.65 18.08 -1.95
C PRO A 14 3.55 18.28 -0.73
N ILE A 15 4.02 17.19 -0.11
CA ILE A 15 4.96 17.22 1.00
C ILE A 15 6.39 17.13 0.47
N TYR A 16 6.65 16.14 -0.38
CA TYR A 16 8.01 15.79 -0.73
C TYR A 16 8.69 16.79 -1.66
N GLU A 17 7.97 17.35 -2.63
CA GLU A 17 8.53 18.36 -3.54
C GLU A 17 8.94 19.62 -2.77
N VAL A 18 8.06 20.11 -1.89
CA VAL A 18 8.35 21.26 -1.02
C VAL A 18 9.53 20.95 -0.08
N TRP A 19 9.57 19.75 0.49
CA TRP A 19 10.65 19.35 1.39
C TRP A 19 12.02 19.31 0.69
N LYS A 20 12.10 18.84 -0.56
CA LYS A 20 13.33 18.84 -1.35
C LYS A 20 13.86 20.24 -1.65
N GLU A 21 12.96 21.21 -1.79
CA GLU A 21 13.31 22.61 -2.05
C GLU A 21 13.79 23.32 -0.78
N GLU A 22 13.08 23.13 0.33
CA GLU A 22 13.27 23.90 1.57
C GLU A 22 14.25 23.26 2.57
N VAL A 23 14.47 21.94 2.50
CA VAL A 23 15.24 21.22 3.52
C VAL A 23 16.50 20.60 2.93
N ARG A 24 17.65 21.08 3.40
CA ARG A 24 18.96 20.47 3.12
C ARG A 24 19.76 20.35 4.40
N HIS A 25 19.91 19.11 4.86
CA HIS A 25 20.72 18.80 6.04
C HIS A 25 21.81 17.78 5.66
N GLN A 26 23.06 18.10 5.96
CA GLN A 26 24.23 17.35 5.50
C GLN A 26 24.27 15.92 6.06
N ASP A 27 23.70 15.74 7.25
CA ASP A 27 23.62 14.44 7.93
C ASP A 27 22.40 13.60 7.55
N TRP A 28 21.59 13.99 6.57
CA TRP A 28 20.40 13.25 6.18
C TRP A 28 20.61 12.53 4.85
N LEU A 29 20.34 11.22 4.82
CA LEU A 29 20.40 10.38 3.64
C LEU A 29 18.99 9.94 3.26
N VAL A 30 18.54 10.32 2.07
CA VAL A 30 17.18 10.05 1.58
C VAL A 30 17.22 8.89 0.61
N THR A 31 16.35 7.90 0.84
CA THR A 31 16.13 6.77 -0.06
C THR A 31 14.71 6.82 -0.60
N GLU A 32 14.59 6.96 -1.92
CA GLU A 32 13.30 6.86 -2.61
C GLU A 32 13.04 5.41 -3.06
N ALA A 33 11.92 4.84 -2.63
CA ALA A 33 11.50 3.51 -3.09
C ALA A 33 9.97 3.30 -2.92
N PRO A 34 9.39 2.27 -3.55
CA PRO A 34 8.00 1.88 -3.28
C PRO A 34 7.76 1.55 -1.80
N PRO A 35 6.54 1.74 -1.27
CA PRO A 35 6.23 1.50 0.15
C PRO A 35 6.63 0.11 0.64
N SER A 36 6.39 -0.95 -0.15
CA SER A 36 6.76 -2.32 0.23
C SER A 36 8.28 -2.49 0.44
N THR A 37 9.10 -1.79 -0.35
CA THR A 37 10.56 -1.76 -0.16
C THR A 37 10.94 -0.97 1.08
N LEU A 38 10.38 0.23 1.28
CA LEU A 38 10.68 1.06 2.45
C LEU A 38 10.25 0.39 3.76
N ASN A 39 9.09 -0.27 3.78
CA ASN A 39 8.61 -1.08 4.90
C ASN A 39 9.65 -2.13 5.31
N ARG A 40 10.14 -2.91 4.34
CA ARG A 40 11.17 -3.93 4.57
C ARG A 40 12.48 -3.33 5.09
N MET A 41 12.92 -2.22 4.51
CA MET A 41 14.14 -1.53 4.96
C MET A 41 13.99 -0.99 6.39
N LEU A 42 12.84 -0.39 6.73
CA LEU A 42 12.58 0.10 8.08
C LEU A 42 12.49 -1.05 9.10
N ALA A 43 11.84 -2.15 8.74
CA ALA A 43 11.79 -3.36 9.57
C ALA A 43 13.14 -4.05 9.78
N ALA A 44 14.10 -3.82 8.87
CA ALA A 44 15.46 -4.34 8.96
C ALA A 44 16.45 -3.36 9.62
N ASP A 45 15.95 -2.28 10.23
CA ASP A 45 16.75 -1.18 10.78
C ASP A 45 17.71 -0.53 9.75
N GLU A 46 17.38 -0.61 8.46
CA GLU A 46 18.12 0.03 7.36
C GLU A 46 17.72 1.50 7.17
N LEU A 47 16.58 1.91 7.72
CA LEU A 47 16.07 3.28 7.79
C LEU A 47 15.80 3.67 9.24
N ASP A 48 15.84 4.98 9.54
CA ASP A 48 15.52 5.52 10.87
C ASP A 48 14.10 6.13 10.89
N LEU A 49 13.61 6.57 9.74
CA LEU A 49 12.30 7.20 9.53
C LEU A 49 11.84 6.89 8.11
N GLY A 50 10.53 6.78 7.88
CA GLY A 50 10.02 6.88 6.53
C GLY A 50 8.51 6.85 6.42
N PHE A 51 8.01 7.16 5.22
CA PHE A 51 6.63 6.89 4.87
C PHE A 51 6.44 5.38 4.70
N VAL A 52 5.78 4.77 5.67
CA VAL A 52 5.42 3.34 5.65
C VAL A 52 3.93 3.16 5.52
N SER A 53 3.54 1.96 5.09
CA SER A 53 2.13 1.63 4.96
C SER A 53 1.49 1.43 6.34
N SER A 54 0.18 1.66 6.44
CA SER A 54 -0.57 1.40 7.69
C SER A 54 -0.52 -0.07 8.10
N TYR A 55 -0.38 -0.97 7.13
CA TYR A 55 -0.20 -2.40 7.35
C TYR A 55 1.12 -2.70 8.07
N GLU A 56 2.22 -2.05 7.66
CA GLU A 56 3.53 -2.25 8.28
C GLU A 56 3.51 -1.88 9.76
N TYR A 57 2.92 -0.72 10.09
CA TYR A 57 2.73 -0.32 11.47
C TYR A 57 1.88 -1.33 12.26
N ALA A 58 0.76 -1.77 11.70
CA ALA A 58 -0.14 -2.71 12.37
C ALA A 58 0.50 -4.10 12.58
N ALA A 59 1.44 -4.51 11.74
CA ALA A 59 2.12 -5.79 11.84
C ALA A 59 3.18 -5.82 12.96
N ARG A 60 3.76 -4.68 13.34
CA ARG A 60 4.85 -4.56 14.34
C ARG A 60 4.73 -3.27 15.17
N PRO A 61 3.60 -3.01 15.83
CA PRO A 61 3.32 -1.71 16.46
C PRO A 61 4.34 -1.33 17.55
N GLU A 62 4.94 -2.31 18.21
CA GLU A 62 5.96 -2.11 19.24
C GLU A 62 7.30 -1.59 18.72
N ASN A 63 7.57 -1.76 17.42
CA ASN A 63 8.82 -1.35 16.78
C ASN A 63 8.78 0.08 16.24
N TYR A 64 7.61 0.71 16.22
CA TYR A 64 7.41 1.99 15.53
C TYR A 64 6.77 3.04 16.43
N ARG A 65 7.02 4.29 16.06
CA ARG A 65 6.25 5.43 16.56
C ARG A 65 5.73 6.22 15.37
N ILE A 66 4.44 6.53 15.40
CA ILE A 66 3.82 7.37 14.38
C ILE A 66 4.13 8.83 14.68
N LEU A 67 4.58 9.56 13.67
CA LEU A 67 4.69 11.02 13.76
C LEU A 67 3.27 11.61 13.78
N ALA A 68 2.95 12.32 14.85
CA ALA A 68 1.65 12.97 14.99
C ALA A 68 1.41 13.96 13.84
N ASP A 69 0.13 14.11 13.47
CA ASP A 69 -0.35 15.08 12.49
C ASP A 69 0.17 14.91 11.05
N LEU A 70 0.87 13.80 10.76
CA LEU A 70 1.33 13.47 9.41
C LEU A 70 0.84 12.08 8.99
N SER A 71 0.02 12.04 7.94
CA SER A 71 -0.39 10.79 7.31
C SER A 71 -0.78 10.99 5.86
N ILE A 72 -0.72 9.91 5.08
CA ILE A 72 -1.44 9.80 3.82
C ILE A 72 -2.74 9.07 4.12
N SER A 73 -3.84 9.81 4.15
CA SER A 73 -5.15 9.32 4.56
C SER A 73 -6.25 10.03 3.77
N ALA A 74 -7.45 9.44 3.76
CA ALA A 74 -8.62 10.04 3.12
C ALA A 74 -9.89 9.67 3.89
N THR A 75 -10.86 10.57 3.86
CA THR A 75 -12.24 10.29 4.26
C THR A 75 -13.08 10.19 2.99
N GLY A 76 -13.49 8.98 2.63
CA GLY A 76 -14.19 8.70 1.38
C GLY A 76 -13.26 8.21 0.25
N PRO A 77 -13.63 8.41 -1.03
CA PRO A 77 -12.89 7.87 -2.16
C PRO A 77 -11.45 8.40 -2.27
N VAL A 78 -10.47 7.49 -2.38
CA VAL A 78 -9.03 7.82 -2.49
C VAL A 78 -8.55 8.09 -3.92
N GLY A 79 -9.36 7.75 -4.93
CA GLY A 79 -9.08 8.00 -6.36
C GLY A 79 -7.89 7.25 -6.97
N SER A 80 -7.24 6.36 -6.22
CA SER A 80 -6.00 5.67 -6.63
C SER A 80 -5.94 4.19 -6.24
N VAL A 81 -6.93 3.67 -5.52
CA VAL A 81 -7.04 2.26 -5.13
C VAL A 81 -8.42 1.77 -5.55
N PHE A 82 -8.46 0.76 -6.42
CA PHE A 82 -9.69 0.27 -7.04
C PHE A 82 -9.76 -1.25 -6.99
N LEU A 83 -10.96 -1.76 -6.77
CA LEU A 83 -11.35 -3.12 -7.11
C LEU A 83 -12.24 -3.03 -8.35
N PHE A 84 -11.77 -3.54 -9.47
CA PHE A 84 -12.58 -3.65 -10.68
C PHE A 84 -13.30 -4.99 -10.64
N SER A 85 -14.59 -5.04 -10.92
CA SER A 85 -15.33 -6.30 -10.99
C SER A 85 -16.36 -6.27 -12.10
N THR A 86 -16.60 -7.44 -12.67
CA THR A 86 -17.68 -7.68 -13.66
C THR A 86 -18.99 -8.09 -13.00
N VAL A 87 -18.98 -8.28 -11.68
CA VAL A 87 -20.15 -8.63 -10.86
C VAL A 87 -20.20 -7.71 -9.65
N GLU A 88 -21.34 -7.68 -8.96
CA GLU A 88 -21.44 -6.99 -7.68
C GLU A 88 -20.53 -7.65 -6.62
N PRO A 89 -19.95 -6.90 -5.68
CA PRO A 89 -19.04 -7.44 -4.66
C PRO A 89 -19.60 -8.63 -3.87
N GLU A 90 -20.90 -8.63 -3.56
CA GLU A 90 -21.59 -9.72 -2.84
C GLU A 90 -21.68 -11.01 -3.66
N ALA A 91 -21.50 -10.95 -4.98
CA ALA A 91 -21.47 -12.10 -5.87
C ALA A 91 -20.06 -12.70 -6.04
N LEU A 92 -19.05 -12.19 -5.34
CA LEU A 92 -17.67 -12.68 -5.40
C LEU A 92 -17.40 -13.92 -4.55
N ASP A 93 -18.38 -14.43 -3.80
CA ASP A 93 -18.23 -15.64 -2.99
C ASP A 93 -17.75 -16.83 -3.83
N GLY A 94 -16.64 -17.45 -3.41
CA GLY A 94 -16.00 -18.55 -4.12
C GLY A 94 -15.40 -18.22 -5.50
N LYS A 95 -15.50 -16.99 -6.00
CA LYS A 95 -14.94 -16.55 -7.29
C LYS A 95 -13.48 -16.12 -7.16
N TRP A 96 -12.74 -16.17 -8.26
CA TRP A 96 -11.36 -15.69 -8.29
C TRP A 96 -11.30 -14.15 -8.29
N VAL A 97 -10.44 -13.61 -7.43
CA VAL A 97 -10.08 -12.19 -7.34
C VAL A 97 -8.57 -12.06 -7.51
N LEU A 98 -8.13 -11.32 -8.52
CA LEU A 98 -6.73 -11.03 -8.78
C LEU A 98 -6.29 -9.82 -7.94
N MET A 99 -5.34 -10.07 -7.06
CA MET A 99 -4.73 -9.09 -6.19
C MET A 99 -3.42 -8.58 -6.78
N SER A 100 -3.21 -7.26 -6.67
CA SER A 100 -1.94 -6.64 -7.05
C SER A 100 -0.82 -7.03 -6.08
N GLY A 101 0.35 -7.36 -6.60
CA GLY A 101 1.58 -7.56 -5.80
C GLY A 101 2.28 -6.26 -5.38
N GLN A 102 1.71 -5.09 -5.71
CA GLN A 102 2.38 -3.80 -5.51
C GLN A 102 2.03 -3.12 -4.17
N SER A 103 1.03 -3.62 -3.42
CA SER A 103 0.58 -2.97 -2.19
C SER A 103 -0.12 -3.93 -1.21
N ASP A 104 0.56 -4.22 -0.10
CA ASP A 104 0.01 -5.06 0.97
C ASP A 104 -1.19 -4.42 1.67
N THR A 105 -1.21 -3.09 1.79
CA THR A 105 -2.31 -2.36 2.46
C THR A 105 -3.62 -2.47 1.70
N SER A 106 -3.61 -2.25 0.39
CA SER A 106 -4.84 -2.34 -0.41
C SER A 106 -5.37 -3.77 -0.50
N VAL A 107 -4.46 -4.76 -0.58
CA VAL A 107 -4.82 -6.18 -0.58
C VAL A 107 -5.48 -6.56 0.75
N CYS A 108 -4.88 -6.16 1.88
CA CYS A 108 -5.47 -6.39 3.20
C CYS A 108 -6.83 -5.70 3.34
N LEU A 109 -6.96 -4.45 2.90
CA LEU A 109 -8.20 -3.69 2.96
C LEU A 109 -9.34 -4.34 2.15
N VAL A 110 -9.07 -4.77 0.90
CA VAL A 110 -10.08 -5.47 0.09
C VAL A 110 -10.53 -6.77 0.76
N ARG A 111 -9.59 -7.54 1.33
CA ARG A 111 -9.94 -8.76 2.06
C ARG A 111 -10.85 -8.48 3.25
N LEU A 112 -10.50 -7.49 4.08
CA LEU A 112 -11.36 -7.08 5.19
C LEU A 112 -12.75 -6.67 4.71
N ILE A 113 -12.85 -5.86 3.66
CA ILE A 113 -14.15 -5.42 3.12
C ILE A 113 -14.99 -6.62 2.64
N LEU A 114 -14.40 -7.51 1.84
CA LEU A 114 -15.13 -8.66 1.27
C LEU A 114 -15.49 -9.68 2.36
N GLU A 115 -14.55 -10.04 3.22
CA GLU A 115 -14.71 -11.10 4.22
C GLU A 115 -15.51 -10.61 5.45
N GLU A 116 -15.18 -9.46 6.03
CA GLU A 116 -15.75 -9.01 7.31
C GLU A 116 -16.99 -8.12 7.15
N PHE A 117 -17.04 -7.28 6.10
CA PHE A 117 -18.16 -6.35 5.91
C PHE A 117 -19.25 -6.92 5.00
N LEU A 118 -18.87 -7.71 3.98
CA LEU A 118 -19.82 -8.31 3.03
C LEU A 118 -20.07 -9.80 3.28
N GLY A 119 -19.23 -10.48 4.07
CA GLY A 119 -19.42 -11.88 4.43
C GLY A 119 -19.19 -12.87 3.29
N VAL A 120 -18.42 -12.49 2.26
CA VAL A 120 -18.08 -13.35 1.12
C VAL A 120 -16.66 -13.87 1.23
N LEU A 121 -16.41 -15.09 0.72
CA LEU A 121 -15.09 -15.74 0.74
C LEU A 121 -14.58 -16.02 -0.68
N PRO A 122 -14.01 -15.01 -1.37
CA PRO A 122 -13.40 -15.20 -2.67
C PRO A 122 -12.13 -16.05 -2.61
N ARG A 123 -11.70 -16.53 -3.78
CA ARG A 123 -10.40 -17.17 -3.99
C ARG A 123 -9.41 -16.12 -4.49
N TYR A 124 -8.35 -15.87 -3.73
CA TYR A 124 -7.36 -14.86 -4.09
C TYR A 124 -6.19 -15.45 -4.87
N THR A 125 -5.75 -14.76 -5.90
CA THR A 125 -4.47 -15.00 -6.58
C THR A 125 -3.72 -13.68 -6.73
N THR A 126 -2.39 -13.70 -6.77
CA THR A 126 -1.57 -12.49 -6.92
C THR A 126 -0.94 -12.46 -8.29
N GLY A 127 -0.99 -11.32 -8.97
CA GLY A 127 -0.36 -11.16 -10.28
C GLY A 127 -0.42 -9.73 -10.81
N ASP A 128 0.07 -9.57 -12.03
CA ASP A 128 -0.02 -8.31 -12.77
C ASP A 128 -1.34 -8.26 -13.55
N VAL A 129 -2.10 -7.17 -13.39
CA VAL A 129 -3.33 -6.92 -14.13
C VAL A 129 -3.07 -6.93 -15.64
N PHE A 130 -1.90 -6.45 -16.07
CA PHE A 130 -1.49 -6.40 -17.49
C PHE A 130 -0.61 -7.60 -17.90
N GLY A 131 -0.44 -8.59 -17.03
CA GLY A 131 0.33 -9.80 -17.31
C GLY A 131 -0.39 -10.73 -18.30
N PRO A 132 0.35 -11.62 -18.99
CA PRO A 132 -0.26 -12.62 -19.88
C PRO A 132 -1.18 -13.57 -19.11
N ARG A 133 -2.37 -13.85 -19.66
CA ARG A 133 -3.37 -14.76 -19.07
C ARG A 133 -3.72 -15.91 -20.03
N ALA A 134 -4.00 -17.08 -19.47
CA ALA A 134 -4.55 -18.19 -20.23
C ALA A 134 -6.03 -17.95 -20.57
N PRO A 135 -6.52 -18.37 -21.75
CA PRO A 135 -7.94 -18.27 -22.09
C PRO A 135 -8.81 -19.04 -21.09
N GLY A 136 -9.87 -18.41 -20.58
CA GLY A 136 -10.83 -19.02 -19.64
C GLY A 136 -10.49 -18.87 -18.15
N ASP A 137 -9.38 -18.22 -17.83
CA ASP A 137 -8.92 -17.97 -16.44
C ASP A 137 -9.14 -16.49 -16.04
N GLU A 138 -10.24 -15.90 -16.52
CA GLU A 138 -10.58 -14.51 -16.19
C GLU A 138 -11.12 -14.43 -14.75
N PRO A 139 -10.43 -13.72 -13.85
CA PRO A 139 -10.93 -13.51 -12.51
C PRO A 139 -12.18 -12.63 -12.58
N ALA A 140 -13.10 -12.83 -11.63
CA ALA A 140 -14.31 -12.02 -11.55
C ALA A 140 -14.02 -10.57 -11.15
N ALA A 141 -12.88 -10.36 -10.48
CA ALA A 141 -12.33 -9.07 -10.11
C ALA A 141 -10.79 -9.07 -10.22
#